data_AF-A0A8S9G8C6-F1
#
_entry.id   AF-A0A8S9G8C6-F1
#
_cell.length_a   1.000
_cell.length_b   1.000
_cell.length_c   1.000
_cell.angle_alpha   90.00
_cell.angle_beta   90.00
_cell.angle_gamma   90.00
#
_symmetry.space_group_name_H-M   'P 1'
#
loop_
_entity.id
_entity.type
_entity.pdbx_description
1 polymer ?
#
loop_
_entity_poly.entity_id
_entity_poly.type
_entity_poly.pdbx_seq_one_letter_code
_entity_poly.pdbx_strand_id
1 'polypeptide(L)'
;MRCFRSNAPRTKLPPPPSYGHQGAIYHQTVREEVLLQIQGCRAHLIDGSEAVELAAGDFELVQVSDNGVALAMVVRIGNDLQWPVIKDEPVVKLDARDYLFTLPVKDGDPLSYGITFFPRDPDDVVFVNSLELLDDFLRENSCFSSSSSSSSGVNNGIDWKEFAPRIEDYNNVVAKAIAGGTGHIIRGMFKCSNAYTNQVYRISPNLIR
;
A
#
# COMPACT_ATOMS: atom_id res chain seq x y z
N MET A 1 -60.54 64.52 -32.46
CA MET A 1 -60.44 63.11 -32.02
C MET A 1 -59.23 62.98 -31.10
N ARG A 2 -59.46 62.50 -29.86
CA ARG A 2 -58.42 62.16 -28.86
C ARG A 2 -57.79 60.80 -29.20
N CYS A 3 -56.52 60.57 -28.85
CA CYS A 3 -55.91 59.35 -28.26
C CYS A 3 -54.40 59.61 -28.06
N PHE A 4 -53.91 59.90 -26.85
CA PHE A 4 -53.39 59.01 -25.78
C PHE A 4 -51.86 58.79 -25.83
N ARG A 5 -51.20 59.20 -24.73
CA ARG A 5 -49.80 58.92 -24.37
C ARG A 5 -49.66 57.50 -23.83
N SER A 6 -48.48 56.91 -23.96
CA SER A 6 -47.92 56.01 -22.93
C SER A 6 -46.38 56.13 -22.89
N ASN A 7 -45.89 56.74 -21.80
CA ASN A 7 -44.49 56.66 -21.37
C ASN A 7 -44.28 55.29 -20.70
N ALA A 8 -43.31 54.51 -21.17
CA ALA A 8 -42.80 53.35 -20.44
C ALA A 8 -41.48 53.71 -19.74
N PRO A 9 -41.31 53.45 -18.43
CA PRO A 9 -40.03 53.64 -17.76
C PRO A 9 -39.06 52.51 -18.16
N ARG A 10 -37.85 52.86 -18.61
CA ARG A 10 -36.75 51.87 -18.71
C ARG A 10 -36.27 51.55 -17.30
N THR A 11 -36.66 50.38 -16.80
CA THR A 11 -36.11 49.76 -15.59
C THR A 11 -34.61 49.52 -15.79
N LYS A 12 -33.77 50.16 -14.98
CA LYS A 12 -32.32 49.88 -14.91
C LYS A 12 -32.13 48.47 -14.34
N LEU A 13 -31.43 47.61 -15.07
CA LEU A 13 -31.01 46.28 -14.57
C LEU A 13 -30.05 46.45 -13.39
N PRO A 14 -30.16 45.64 -12.33
CA PRO A 14 -29.18 45.65 -11.24
C PRO A 14 -27.82 45.10 -11.73
N PRO A 15 -26.69 45.57 -11.16
CA PRO A 15 -25.38 45.05 -11.49
C PRO A 15 -25.25 43.58 -11.04
N PRO A 16 -24.45 42.76 -11.75
CA PRO A 16 -24.23 41.38 -11.38
C PRO A 16 -23.55 41.28 -10.00
N PRO A 17 -23.83 40.23 -9.21
CA PRO A 17 -23.20 40.04 -7.92
C PRO A 17 -21.68 39.89 -8.09
N SER A 18 -20.94 40.73 -7.36
CA SER A 18 -19.51 40.58 -7.14
C SER A 18 -19.26 39.28 -6.39
N TYR A 19 -18.92 38.22 -7.10
CA TYR A 19 -18.36 37.01 -6.49
C TYR A 19 -16.98 37.37 -5.93
N GLY A 20 -16.90 37.57 -4.62
CA GLY A 20 -15.63 37.54 -3.93
C GLY A 20 -14.99 36.18 -4.16
N HIS A 21 -13.86 36.14 -4.85
CA HIS A 21 -12.99 34.96 -4.85
C HIS A 21 -12.33 34.86 -3.48
N GLN A 22 -13.09 34.41 -2.47
CA GLN A 22 -12.49 33.68 -1.36
C GLN A 22 -12.15 32.30 -1.90
N GLY A 23 -10.91 32.16 -2.36
CA GLY A 23 -10.33 30.85 -2.60
C GLY A 23 -10.43 30.08 -1.30
N ALA A 24 -11.36 29.12 -1.24
CA ALA A 24 -11.35 28.11 -0.22
C ALA A 24 -10.00 27.39 -0.37
N ILE A 25 -9.08 27.68 0.54
CA ILE A 25 -7.89 26.86 0.72
C ILE A 25 -8.43 25.52 1.21
N TYR A 26 -8.60 24.57 0.29
CA TYR A 26 -8.68 23.17 0.67
C TYR A 26 -7.32 22.85 1.29
N HIS A 27 -7.19 22.98 2.61
CA HIS A 27 -6.10 22.35 3.33
C HIS A 27 -6.27 20.85 3.10
N GLN A 28 -5.52 20.28 2.17
CA GLN A 28 -5.31 18.83 2.13
C GLN A 28 -4.70 18.46 3.47
N THR A 29 -5.48 17.81 4.32
CA THR A 29 -5.07 17.38 5.65
C THR A 29 -4.71 15.91 5.58
N VAL A 30 -3.88 15.57 4.57
CA VAL A 30 -3.37 14.21 4.42
C VAL A 30 -2.46 13.95 5.61
N ARG A 31 -2.79 12.91 6.37
CA ARG A 31 -2.07 12.49 7.57
C ARG A 31 -1.59 11.06 7.40
N GLU A 32 -0.35 10.82 7.79
CA GLU A 32 0.23 9.50 7.94
C GLU A 32 0.32 9.15 9.43
N GLU A 33 -0.07 7.94 9.79
CA GLU A 33 -0.02 7.42 11.16
C GLU A 33 0.60 6.03 11.15
N VAL A 34 1.64 5.81 11.95
CA VAL A 34 2.25 4.49 12.12
C VAL A 34 1.39 3.68 13.09
N LEU A 35 0.80 2.59 12.60
CA LEU A 35 -0.03 1.68 13.40
C LEU A 35 0.79 0.57 14.07
N LEU A 36 1.82 0.09 13.38
CA LEU A 36 2.69 -0.98 13.85
C LEU A 36 4.12 -0.71 13.40
N GLN A 37 5.09 -0.91 14.29
CA GLN A 37 6.51 -0.83 13.98
C GLN A 37 7.21 -2.08 14.52
N ILE A 38 7.99 -2.75 13.67
CA ILE A 38 8.79 -3.92 14.04
C ILE A 38 10.24 -3.62 13.68
N GLN A 39 11.14 -3.77 14.65
CA GLN A 39 12.55 -3.48 14.45
C GLN A 39 13.24 -4.62 13.70
N GLY A 40 14.02 -4.26 12.69
CA GLY A 40 14.87 -5.20 11.95
C GLY A 40 14.10 -6.17 11.05
N CYS A 41 14.05 -5.84 9.77
CA CYS A 41 13.62 -6.75 8.71
C CYS A 41 14.48 -6.55 7.45
N ARG A 42 14.40 -7.52 6.54
CA ARG A 42 14.94 -7.43 5.18
C ARG A 42 13.87 -7.83 4.18
N ALA A 43 13.77 -7.06 3.10
CA ALA A 43 12.93 -7.37 1.96
C ALA A 43 13.77 -7.85 0.78
N HIS A 44 13.33 -8.92 0.13
CA HIS A 44 13.93 -9.47 -1.07
C HIS A 44 12.90 -9.51 -2.20
N LEU A 45 13.30 -9.13 -3.41
CA LEU A 45 12.57 -9.46 -4.63
C LEU A 45 13.01 -10.84 -5.09
N ILE A 46 12.05 -11.69 -5.42
CA ILE A 46 12.25 -12.98 -6.05
C ILE A 46 11.98 -12.79 -7.54
N ASP A 47 13.01 -12.96 -8.35
CA ASP A 47 12.95 -12.84 -9.80
C ASP A 47 13.50 -14.13 -10.43
N GLY A 48 12.59 -15.00 -10.87
CA GLY A 48 12.92 -16.35 -11.31
C GLY A 48 13.63 -17.14 -10.21
N SER A 49 14.84 -17.63 -10.50
CA SER A 49 15.67 -18.40 -9.55
C SER A 49 16.55 -17.53 -8.64
N GLU A 50 16.47 -16.21 -8.75
CA GLU A 50 17.32 -15.28 -8.02
C GLU A 50 16.55 -14.53 -6.94
N ALA A 51 17.24 -14.19 -5.85
CA ALA A 51 16.72 -13.32 -4.80
C ALA A 51 17.63 -12.11 -4.61
N VAL A 52 17.04 -10.92 -4.72
CA VAL A 52 17.74 -9.64 -4.63
C VAL A 52 17.22 -8.86 -3.43
N GLU A 53 18.10 -8.54 -2.48
CA GLU A 53 17.76 -7.67 -1.35
C GLU A 53 17.37 -6.27 -1.87
N LEU A 54 16.16 -5.81 -1.53
CA LEU A 54 15.65 -4.51 -1.94
C LEU A 54 15.89 -3.43 -0.90
N ALA A 55 15.74 -3.77 0.38
CA ALA A 55 15.88 -2.88 1.53
C ALA A 55 16.07 -3.68 2.82
N ALA A 56 16.69 -3.04 3.81
CA ALA A 56 16.81 -3.53 5.17
C ALA A 56 16.58 -2.36 6.14
N GLY A 57 15.87 -2.60 7.24
CA GLY A 57 15.56 -1.55 8.20
C GLY A 57 14.42 -1.93 9.14
N ASP A 58 13.80 -0.94 9.75
CA ASP A 58 12.59 -1.15 10.53
C ASP A 58 11.38 -1.24 9.60
N PHE A 59 10.46 -2.14 9.93
CA PHE A 59 9.17 -2.28 9.27
C PHE A 59 8.17 -1.34 9.91
N GLU A 60 7.41 -0.62 9.10
CA GLU A 60 6.29 0.20 9.55
C GLU A 60 5.04 -0.12 8.74
N LEU A 61 3.92 -0.30 9.43
CA LEU A 61 2.60 -0.28 8.84
C LEU A 61 1.97 1.09 9.08
N VAL A 62 1.73 1.83 8.00
CA VAL A 62 1.29 3.22 8.02
C VAL A 62 -0.11 3.34 7.44
N GLN A 63 -1.01 3.98 8.17
CA GLN A 63 -2.30 4.41 7.65
C GLN A 63 -2.18 5.82 7.07
N VAL A 64 -2.56 5.97 5.80
CA VAL A 64 -2.73 7.27 5.15
C VAL A 64 -4.19 7.64 5.18
N SER A 65 -4.51 8.84 5.67
CA SER A 65 -5.89 9.34 5.75
C SER A 65 -5.98 10.78 5.27
N ASP A 66 -7.15 11.18 4.75
CA ASP A 66 -7.47 12.58 4.45
C ASP A 66 -8.77 12.95 5.15
N ASN A 67 -8.74 14.04 5.93
CA ASN A 67 -9.89 14.49 6.72
C ASN A 67 -10.52 13.38 7.59
N GLY A 68 -9.67 12.48 8.13
CA GLY A 68 -10.09 11.35 8.96
C GLY A 68 -10.61 10.12 8.19
N VAL A 69 -10.70 10.18 6.86
CA VAL A 69 -11.06 9.03 6.03
C VAL A 69 -9.79 8.27 5.66
N ALA A 70 -9.72 6.97 6.02
CA ALA A 70 -8.63 6.10 5.63
C ALA A 70 -8.60 5.92 4.10
N LEU A 71 -7.45 6.23 3.48
CA LEU A 71 -7.25 6.16 2.05
C LEU A 71 -6.42 4.94 1.63
N ALA A 72 -5.38 4.62 2.41
CA ALA A 72 -4.49 3.49 2.11
C ALA A 72 -3.80 2.98 3.38
N MET A 73 -3.48 1.68 3.36
CA MET A 73 -2.50 1.07 4.25
C MET A 73 -1.20 0.92 3.47
N VAL A 74 -0.08 1.32 4.05
CA VAL A 74 1.23 1.34 3.40
C VAL A 74 2.22 0.60 4.28
N VAL A 75 2.94 -0.36 3.72
CA VAL A 75 4.14 -0.91 4.36
C VAL A 75 5.34 -0.05 3.97
N ARG A 76 6.20 0.24 4.94
CA ARG A 76 7.52 0.82 4.74
C ARG A 76 8.59 -0.06 5.35
N ILE A 77 9.75 -0.12 4.69
CA ILE A 77 10.96 -0.74 5.23
C ILE A 77 12.11 0.25 5.11
N GLY A 78 12.62 0.67 6.26
CA GLY A 78 13.62 1.73 6.33
C GLY A 78 13.14 3.00 5.61
N ASN A 79 14.06 3.65 4.89
CA ASN A 79 13.76 4.88 4.14
C ASN A 79 13.54 4.64 2.64
N ASP A 80 13.79 3.42 2.18
CA ASP A 80 14.08 3.15 0.77
C ASP A 80 12.96 2.38 0.07
N LEU A 81 12.07 1.72 0.80
CA LEU A 81 11.05 0.84 0.22
C LEU A 81 9.68 1.08 0.84
N GLN A 82 8.67 1.28 -0.01
CA GLN A 82 7.28 1.36 0.43
C GLN A 82 6.32 0.81 -0.63
N TRP A 83 5.20 0.24 -0.19
CA TRP A 83 4.12 -0.21 -1.07
C TRP A 83 2.77 -0.23 -0.34
N PRO A 84 1.65 -0.03 -1.04
CA PRO A 84 0.33 -0.16 -0.44
C PRO A 84 0.00 -1.63 -0.18
N VAL A 85 -0.64 -1.92 0.94
CA VAL A 85 -1.30 -3.21 1.19
C VAL A 85 -2.69 -3.14 0.59
N ILE A 86 -3.02 -4.10 -0.27
CA ILE A 86 -4.33 -4.19 -0.91
C ILE A 86 -5.08 -5.43 -0.44
N LYS A 87 -6.41 -5.31 -0.36
CA LYS A 87 -7.29 -6.35 0.19
C LYS A 87 -7.15 -7.72 -0.47
N ASP A 88 -6.88 -7.70 -1.77
CA ASP A 88 -6.80 -8.90 -2.59
C ASP A 88 -5.34 -9.33 -2.85
N GLU A 89 -4.37 -8.78 -2.12
CA GLU A 89 -2.96 -9.20 -2.21
C GLU A 89 -2.77 -10.57 -1.56
N PRO A 90 -2.27 -11.59 -2.28
CA PRO A 90 -1.88 -12.84 -1.67
C PRO A 90 -0.67 -12.65 -0.76
N VAL A 91 -0.83 -13.06 0.50
CA VAL A 91 0.25 -13.07 1.48
C VAL A 91 0.33 -14.45 2.11
N VAL A 92 1.51 -15.06 2.09
CA VAL A 92 1.75 -16.37 2.69
C VAL A 92 2.78 -16.23 3.79
N LYS A 93 2.42 -16.58 5.03
CA LYS A 93 3.38 -16.78 6.11
C LYS A 93 4.02 -18.15 5.94
N LEU A 94 5.32 -18.16 5.66
CA LEU A 94 6.11 -19.36 5.35
C LEU A 94 6.68 -20.01 6.61
N ASP A 95 7.11 -19.19 7.57
CA ASP A 95 7.56 -19.59 8.92
C ASP A 95 7.20 -18.46 9.91
N ALA A 96 7.58 -18.59 11.19
CA ALA A 96 7.25 -17.65 12.26
C ALA A 96 7.62 -16.19 11.94
N ARG A 97 8.67 -15.96 11.15
CA ARG A 97 9.26 -14.64 10.88
C ARG A 97 9.34 -14.30 9.39
N ASP A 98 8.83 -15.17 8.52
CA ASP A 98 9.04 -15.10 7.08
C ASP A 98 7.71 -15.03 6.34
N TYR A 99 7.55 -13.97 5.55
CA TYR A 99 6.33 -13.63 4.83
C TYR A 99 6.63 -13.47 3.35
N LEU A 100 5.76 -14.03 2.51
CA LEU A 100 5.82 -13.92 1.06
C LEU A 100 4.62 -13.13 0.56
N PHE A 101 4.88 -11.96 0.00
CA PHE A 101 3.89 -11.12 -0.67
C PHE A 101 3.95 -11.38 -2.17
N THR A 102 2.80 -11.39 -2.84
CA THR A 102 2.76 -11.53 -4.30
C THR A 102 1.94 -10.42 -4.93
N LEU A 103 2.58 -9.60 -5.75
CA LEU A 103 1.94 -8.56 -6.54
C LEU A 103 1.62 -9.11 -7.94
N PRO A 104 0.33 -9.25 -8.30
CA PRO A 104 -0.03 -9.67 -9.64
C PRO A 104 0.40 -8.60 -10.65
N VAL A 105 0.95 -9.03 -11.79
CA VAL A 105 1.32 -8.13 -12.90
C VAL A 105 0.42 -8.42 -14.09
N LYS A 106 -0.15 -7.37 -14.68
CA LYS A 106 -0.98 -7.53 -15.87
C LYS A 106 -0.07 -7.88 -17.05
N ASP A 107 -0.39 -8.98 -17.73
CA ASP A 107 0.30 -9.48 -18.92
C ASP A 107 1.76 -9.93 -18.66
N GLY A 108 2.07 -10.39 -17.44
CA GLY A 108 3.38 -10.92 -17.07
C GLY A 108 3.34 -11.81 -15.84
N ASP A 109 4.50 -12.33 -15.45
CA ASP A 109 4.64 -13.14 -14.24
C ASP A 109 4.40 -12.29 -12.99
N PRO A 110 3.72 -12.82 -11.96
CA PRO A 110 3.54 -12.11 -10.70
C PRO A 110 4.90 -11.83 -10.05
N LEU A 111 5.01 -10.69 -9.37
CA LEU A 111 6.22 -10.33 -8.63
C LEU A 111 6.08 -10.81 -7.19
N SER A 112 7.04 -11.59 -6.72
CA SER A 112 7.06 -12.12 -5.36
C SER A 112 8.12 -11.44 -4.51
N TYR A 113 7.77 -11.09 -3.28
CA TYR A 113 8.66 -10.42 -2.34
C TYR A 113 8.68 -11.15 -1.00
N GLY A 114 9.87 -11.51 -0.55
CA GLY A 114 10.10 -12.12 0.74
C GLY A 114 10.44 -11.08 1.80
N ILE A 115 9.81 -11.15 2.96
CA ILE A 115 10.15 -10.35 4.13
C ILE A 115 10.53 -11.28 5.26
N THR A 116 11.74 -11.09 5.81
CA THR A 116 12.21 -11.79 7.00
C THR A 116 12.42 -10.80 8.12
N PHE A 117 11.85 -11.09 9.30
CA PHE A 117 12.03 -10.31 10.51
C PHE A 117 13.12 -10.90 11.41
N PHE A 118 13.96 -10.05 11.98
CA PHE A 118 15.10 -10.44 12.81
C PHE A 118 14.96 -9.85 14.21
N PRO A 119 14.61 -10.64 15.23
CA PRO A 119 14.51 -10.13 16.58
C PRO A 119 15.90 -9.75 17.10
N ARG A 120 15.94 -8.76 18.00
CA ARG A 120 17.17 -8.39 18.71
C ARG A 120 17.55 -9.42 19.77
N ASP A 121 16.56 -10.03 20.39
CA ASP A 121 16.70 -11.06 21.41
C ASP A 121 15.80 -12.27 21.04
N PRO A 122 16.30 -13.52 21.11
CA PRO A 122 15.49 -14.71 20.89
C PRO A 122 14.20 -14.79 21.71
N ASP A 123 14.20 -14.23 22.93
CA ASP A 123 13.07 -14.25 23.86
C ASP A 123 12.29 -12.91 23.87
N ASP A 124 12.43 -12.10 22.82
CA ASP A 124 11.73 -10.82 22.69
C ASP A 124 10.21 -11.01 22.53
N VAL A 125 9.50 -10.98 23.66
CA VAL A 125 8.04 -11.09 23.71
C VAL A 125 7.35 -9.96 22.94
N VAL A 126 7.94 -8.76 22.91
CA VAL A 126 7.36 -7.62 22.19
C VAL A 126 7.42 -7.88 20.69
N PHE A 127 8.54 -8.42 20.20
CA PHE A 127 8.69 -8.83 18.81
C PHE A 127 7.65 -9.88 18.41
N VAL A 128 7.47 -10.94 19.22
CA VAL A 128 6.48 -11.99 18.95
C VAL A 128 5.06 -11.41 18.89
N ASN A 129 4.67 -10.60 19.88
CA ASN A 129 3.35 -9.95 19.89
C ASN A 129 3.17 -9.02 18.68
N SER A 130 4.23 -8.35 18.23
CA SER A 130 4.16 -7.47 17.06
C SER A 130 3.94 -8.25 15.76
N LEU A 131 4.49 -9.46 15.64
CA LEU A 131 4.23 -10.35 14.52
C LEU A 131 2.80 -10.93 14.56
N GLU A 132 2.26 -11.19 15.75
CA GLU A 132 0.85 -11.58 15.89
C GLU A 132 -0.10 -10.46 15.45
N LEU A 133 0.20 -9.21 15.81
CA LEU A 133 -0.54 -8.04 15.34
C LEU A 133 -0.45 -7.87 13.82
N LEU A 134 0.72 -8.15 13.23
CA LEU A 134 0.88 -8.16 11.78
C LEU A 134 0.03 -9.26 11.13
N ASP A 135 0.04 -10.48 11.68
CA ASP A 135 -0.77 -11.59 11.18
C ASP A 135 -2.26 -11.26 11.19
N ASP A 136 -2.75 -10.67 12.29
CA ASP A 136 -4.14 -10.25 12.41
C ASP A 136 -4.50 -9.15 11.41
N PHE A 137 -3.63 -8.13 11.26
CA PHE A 137 -3.81 -7.09 10.25
C PHE A 137 -3.89 -7.66 8.83
N LEU A 138 -2.96 -8.55 8.46
CA LEU A 138 -2.92 -9.17 7.14
C LEU A 138 -4.15 -10.07 6.92
N ARG A 139 -4.64 -10.76 7.95
CA ARG A 139 -5.87 -11.56 7.87
C ARG A 139 -7.11 -10.73 7.55
N GLU A 140 -7.18 -9.50 8.05
CA GLU A 140 -8.29 -8.59 7.81
C GLU A 140 -8.18 -7.82 6.48
N ASN A 141 -6.95 -7.57 6.02
CA ASN A 141 -6.65 -6.61 4.95
C ASN A 141 -5.93 -7.21 3.75
N SER A 142 -5.80 -8.54 3.65
CA SER A 142 -5.17 -9.23 2.52
C SER A 142 -5.73 -10.65 2.35
N CYS A 143 -5.31 -11.35 1.28
CA CYS A 143 -5.53 -12.78 1.12
C CYS A 143 -4.46 -13.59 1.88
N PHE A 144 -4.43 -13.40 3.20
CA PHE A 144 -3.45 -14.01 4.10
C PHE A 144 -3.67 -15.51 4.28
N SER A 145 -2.59 -16.27 4.23
CA SER A 145 -2.56 -17.69 4.58
C SER A 145 -1.30 -18.02 5.35
N SER A 146 -1.40 -18.97 6.29
CA SER A 146 -0.24 -19.46 7.03
C SER A 146 0.03 -20.91 6.64
N SER A 147 1.25 -21.21 6.20
CA SER A 147 1.69 -22.59 6.02
C SER A 147 1.97 -23.19 7.40
N SER A 148 1.34 -24.32 7.72
CA SER A 148 1.48 -25.02 9.01
C SER A 148 2.80 -25.79 9.15
N SER A 149 3.86 -25.34 8.46
CA SER A 149 5.18 -25.94 8.48
C SER A 149 5.82 -25.64 9.83
N SER A 150 6.09 -26.70 10.60
CA SER A 150 6.81 -26.68 11.87
C SER A 150 8.08 -25.83 11.77
N SER A 151 8.19 -24.84 12.65
CA SER A 151 9.36 -23.98 12.88
C SER A 151 10.64 -24.70 12.51
N SER A 152 11.28 -24.31 11.41
CA SER A 152 12.63 -24.76 11.18
C SER A 152 13.45 -24.23 12.36
N GLY A 153 14.03 -25.11 13.17
CA GLY A 153 14.77 -24.75 14.39
C GLY A 153 16.06 -23.97 14.12
N VAL A 154 16.15 -23.30 12.97
CA VAL A 154 17.25 -22.49 12.50
C VAL A 154 16.83 -21.03 12.71
N ASN A 155 17.44 -20.40 13.71
CA ASN A 155 17.16 -19.00 14.10
C ASN A 155 17.50 -17.94 13.02
N ASN A 156 17.83 -18.32 11.79
CA ASN A 156 18.32 -17.43 10.74
C ASN A 156 17.28 -16.96 9.72
N GLY A 157 16.02 -17.40 9.81
CA GLY A 157 14.99 -17.11 8.80
C GLY A 157 15.22 -17.84 7.48
N ILE A 158 14.38 -17.58 6.48
CA ILE A 158 14.47 -18.22 5.16
C ILE A 158 15.67 -17.66 4.37
N ASP A 159 16.49 -18.55 3.81
CA ASP A 159 17.44 -18.17 2.76
C ASP A 159 16.70 -18.00 1.44
N TRP A 160 16.41 -16.75 1.09
CA TRP A 160 15.66 -16.42 -0.12
C TRP A 160 16.35 -16.87 -1.41
N LYS A 161 17.69 -17.03 -1.42
CA LYS A 161 18.40 -17.53 -2.61
C LYS A 161 18.21 -19.02 -2.81
N GLU A 162 18.11 -19.79 -1.73
CA GLU A 162 17.75 -21.21 -1.81
C GLU A 162 16.25 -21.40 -2.06
N PHE A 163 15.43 -20.45 -1.61
CA PHE A 163 13.98 -20.45 -1.80
C PHE A 163 13.57 -20.10 -3.23
N ALA A 164 14.20 -19.11 -3.86
CA ALA A 164 13.82 -18.56 -5.17
C ALA A 164 13.63 -19.64 -6.27
N PRO A 165 14.54 -20.63 -6.45
CA PRO A 165 14.35 -21.70 -7.43
C PRO A 165 13.11 -22.58 -7.22
N ARG A 166 12.47 -22.53 -6.04
CA ARG A 166 11.28 -23.32 -5.68
C ARG A 166 10.00 -22.49 -5.63
N ILE A 167 10.05 -21.21 -6.03
CA ILE A 167 8.90 -20.30 -5.93
C ILE A 167 7.68 -20.81 -6.71
N GLU A 168 7.89 -21.57 -7.79
CA GLU A 168 6.85 -22.17 -8.61
C GLU A 168 5.90 -23.09 -7.83
N ASP A 169 6.41 -23.80 -6.81
CA ASP A 169 5.63 -24.68 -5.95
C ASP A 169 4.60 -23.87 -5.13
N TYR A 170 4.96 -22.65 -4.74
CA TYR A 170 4.11 -21.72 -4.00
C TYR A 170 3.21 -20.89 -4.91
N ASN A 171 3.64 -20.61 -6.15
CA ASN A 171 2.83 -19.92 -7.14
C ASN A 171 1.50 -20.66 -7.40
N ASN A 172 1.44 -21.98 -7.26
CA ASN A 172 0.16 -22.71 -7.33
C ASN A 172 -0.79 -22.40 -6.16
N VAL A 173 -0.26 -22.23 -4.95
CA VAL A 173 -1.04 -21.85 -3.76
C VAL A 173 -1.55 -20.41 -3.91
N VAL A 174 -0.67 -19.51 -4.35
CA VAL A 174 -1.00 -18.12 -4.64
C VAL A 174 -2.01 -18.01 -5.78
N ALA A 175 -1.81 -18.74 -6.89
CA ALA A 175 -2.74 -18.78 -8.02
C ALA A 175 -4.13 -19.27 -7.60
N LYS A 176 -4.21 -20.23 -6.66
CA LYS A 176 -5.48 -20.68 -6.08
C LYS A 176 -6.15 -19.61 -5.22
N ALA A 177 -5.38 -18.85 -4.45
CA ALA A 177 -5.89 -17.72 -3.67
C ALA A 177 -6.40 -16.59 -4.58
N ILE A 178 -5.66 -16.26 -5.65
CA ILE A 178 -6.05 -15.26 -6.67
C ILE A 178 -7.29 -15.72 -7.44
N ALA A 179 -7.38 -17.00 -7.83
CA ALA A 179 -8.56 -17.54 -8.53
C ALA A 179 -9.85 -17.45 -7.69
N GLY A 180 -9.72 -17.32 -6.36
CA GLY A 180 -10.84 -17.06 -5.44
C GLY A 180 -11.17 -15.57 -5.24
N GLY A 181 -10.34 -14.63 -5.70
CA GLY A 181 -10.41 -13.19 -5.37
C GLY A 181 -10.33 -12.23 -6.57
N THR A 182 -11.47 -11.59 -6.85
CA THR A 182 -11.80 -10.31 -7.57
C THR A 182 -11.06 -9.81 -8.83
N GLY A 183 -9.89 -10.32 -9.22
CA GLY A 183 -9.28 -10.04 -10.54
C GLY A 183 -8.81 -8.60 -10.81
N HIS A 184 -8.43 -7.81 -9.79
CA HIS A 184 -7.90 -6.45 -9.97
C HIS A 184 -6.39 -6.36 -9.71
N ILE A 185 -5.66 -5.64 -10.57
CA ILE A 185 -4.21 -5.41 -10.43
C ILE A 185 -3.96 -3.92 -10.17
N ILE A 186 -3.25 -3.62 -9.08
CA ILE A 186 -2.75 -2.29 -8.73
C ILE A 186 -1.22 -2.34 -8.70
N ARG A 187 -0.57 -1.48 -9.49
CA ARG A 187 0.89 -1.26 -9.44
C ARG A 187 1.22 -0.37 -8.24
N GLY A 188 2.23 -0.70 -7.42
CA GLY A 188 2.52 0.17 -6.28
C GLY A 188 3.77 -0.04 -5.42
N MET A 189 4.79 -0.81 -5.82
CA MET A 189 6.04 -0.80 -5.04
C MET A 189 6.93 0.36 -5.50
N PHE A 190 7.31 1.23 -4.56
CA PHE A 190 8.12 2.41 -4.82
C PHE A 190 9.45 2.31 -4.06
N LYS A 191 10.56 2.34 -4.80
CA LYS A 191 11.88 2.58 -4.20
C LYS A 191 12.10 4.08 -4.04
N CYS A 192 12.27 4.53 -2.81
CA CYS A 192 12.69 5.87 -2.49
C CYS A 192 14.20 5.96 -2.76
N SER A 193 14.61 6.42 -3.95
CA SER A 193 15.98 6.93 -4.11
C SER A 193 16.01 8.37 -3.58
N ASN A 194 16.99 8.64 -2.71
CA ASN A 194 17.27 9.82 -1.86
C ASN A 194 16.90 11.25 -2.36
N ALA A 195 15.71 11.50 -2.91
CA ALA A 195 15.31 12.84 -3.39
C ALA A 195 13.80 13.16 -3.43
N TYR A 196 12.85 12.21 -3.36
CA TYR A 196 11.43 12.56 -3.57
C TYR A 196 10.44 11.71 -2.77
N THR A 197 10.20 12.06 -1.51
CA THR A 197 9.01 11.60 -0.76
C THR A 197 7.82 12.58 -0.90
N ASN A 198 8.01 13.73 -1.56
CA ASN A 198 6.95 14.70 -1.83
C ASN A 198 6.67 14.80 -3.33
N GLN A 199 5.75 13.98 -3.86
CA GLN A 199 4.84 14.26 -4.99
C GLN A 199 4.21 12.95 -5.54
N VAL A 200 3.29 12.34 -4.80
CA VAL A 200 2.32 11.39 -5.39
C VAL A 200 0.91 11.83 -4.99
N TYR A 201 0.52 13.01 -5.47
CA TYR A 201 -0.86 13.50 -5.39
C TYR A 201 -1.28 14.31 -6.62
N ARG A 202 -0.79 13.97 -7.82
CA ARG A 202 -1.31 14.64 -9.03
C ARG A 202 -1.23 13.75 -10.24
N ILE A 203 -2.22 12.89 -10.47
CA ILE A 203 -2.87 12.79 -11.79
C ILE A 203 -4.34 12.37 -11.58
N SER A 204 -5.22 13.35 -11.44
CA SER A 204 -6.65 13.16 -11.76
C SER A 204 -6.79 13.11 -13.29
N PRO A 205 -7.32 12.05 -13.90
CA PRO A 205 -7.56 12.03 -15.33
C PRO A 205 -8.90 12.72 -15.61
N ASN A 206 -8.88 14.05 -15.70
CA ASN A 206 -9.97 14.82 -16.30
C ASN A 206 -9.38 15.86 -17.23
N LEU A 207 -8.86 15.40 -18.37
CA LEU A 207 -8.75 16.24 -19.57
C LEU A 207 -8.58 15.39 -20.82
N ILE A 208 -9.67 14.87 -21.39
CA ILE A 208 -9.82 14.86 -22.85
C ILE A 208 -11.21 15.40 -23.15
N ARG A 209 -11.20 16.46 -23.94
CA ARG A 209 -12.30 17.26 -24.44
C ARG A 209 -12.94 16.57 -25.65
#